data_AF-A0AAU4GLC0-F1
#
_entry.id   AF-A0AAU4GLC0-F1
#
_cell.length_a   1.000
_cell.length_b   1.000
_cell.length_c   1.000
_cell.angle_alpha   90.00
_cell.angle_beta   90.00
_cell.angle_gamma   90.00
#
_symmetry.space_group_name_H-M   'P 1'
#
loop_
_entity.id
_entity.type
_entity.pdbx_description
1 polymer ?
#
loop_
_entity_poly.entity_id
_entity_poly.type
_entity_poly.pdbx_seq_one_letter_code
_entity_poly.pdbx_strand_id
1 'polypeptide(L)' 'MYPNVPRPVPGPPPAPGPQQTDPRAGIDEAVAGLDELNTLPLTEHVDRFEAVHTELTVALSSIDKV' A
#
# COMPACT_ATOMS: atom_id res chain seq x y z
N MET A 1 -54.23 -10.97 -19.93
CA MET A 1 -53.15 -9.97 -20.04
C MET A 1 -52.41 -9.95 -18.71
N TYR A 2 -51.28 -10.65 -18.59
CA TYR A 2 -50.48 -10.64 -17.36
C TYR A 2 -49.64 -9.35 -17.31
N PRO A 3 -49.58 -8.64 -16.16
CA PRO A 3 -48.75 -7.46 -16.04
C PRO A 3 -47.27 -7.84 -16.05
N ASN A 4 -46.53 -7.22 -16.96
CA ASN A 4 -45.08 -7.35 -17.08
C ASN A 4 -44.40 -6.59 -15.93
N VAL A 5 -43.91 -7.31 -14.92
CA VAL A 5 -43.18 -6.73 -13.78
C VAL A 5 -41.70 -6.61 -14.17
N PRO A 6 -41.10 -5.41 -14.19
CA PRO A 6 -39.68 -5.25 -14.52
C PRO A 6 -38.81 -5.93 -13.46
N ARG A 7 -37.86 -6.73 -13.91
CA ARG A 7 -36.91 -7.43 -13.04
C ARG A 7 -35.93 -6.43 -12.42
N PRO A 8 -35.55 -6.54 -11.14
CA PRO A 8 -34.50 -5.71 -10.56
C PRO A 8 -33.17 -5.99 -11.27
N VAL A 9 -32.49 -4.93 -11.71
CA VAL A 9 -31.12 -5.04 -12.19
C VAL A 9 -30.16 -5.15 -10.99
N PRO A 10 -29.16 -6.04 -11.02
CA PRO A 10 -28.07 -6.00 -10.04
C PRO A 10 -27.40 -4.62 -10.06
N GLY A 11 -27.27 -4.01 -8.87
CA GLY A 11 -26.59 -2.72 -8.73
C GLY A 11 -25.10 -2.80 -9.10
N PRO A 12 -24.47 -1.66 -9.43
CA PRO A 12 -23.05 -1.62 -9.73
C PRO A 12 -22.21 -2.11 -8.54
N PRO A 13 -21.05 -2.74 -8.79
CA PRO A 13 -20.16 -3.19 -7.72
C PRO A 13 -19.69 -1.99 -6.88
N PRO A 14 -19.46 -2.18 -5.56
CA PRO A 14 -18.91 -1.12 -4.72
C PRO A 14 -17.55 -0.69 -5.26
N ALA A 15 -17.32 0.62 -5.34
CA ALA A 15 -16.01 1.16 -5.70
C ALA A 15 -14.98 0.68 -4.65
N PRO A 16 -13.72 0.39 -5.05
CA PRO A 16 -12.65 0.15 -4.09
C PRO A 16 -12.57 1.38 -3.17
N GLY A 17 -12.84 1.17 -1.88
CA GLY A 17 -12.62 2.22 -0.88
C GLY A 17 -11.13 2.56 -0.83
N PRO A 18 -10.75 3.73 -0.27
CA PRO A 18 -9.35 4.03 -0.06
C PRO A 18 -8.75 2.91 0.78
N GLN A 19 -7.80 2.16 0.18
CA GLN A 19 -7.03 1.16 0.92
C GLN A 19 -6.28 1.93 2.00
N GLN A 20 -6.73 1.79 3.23
CA GLN A 20 -6.04 2.28 4.41
C GLN A 20 -4.87 1.32 4.64
N THR A 21 -3.86 1.41 3.78
CA THR A 21 -2.62 0.66 3.93
C THR A 21 -1.98 1.13 5.23
N ASP A 22 -1.71 0.20 6.14
CA ASP A 22 -1.03 0.54 7.39
C ASP A 22 0.33 1.19 7.05
N PRO A 23 0.59 2.44 7.50
CA PRO A 23 1.87 3.10 7.25
C PRO A 23 3.08 2.28 7.73
N ARG A 24 2.88 1.38 8.70
CA ARG A 24 3.93 0.48 9.18
C ARG A 24 4.22 -0.68 8.23
N ALA A 25 3.25 -1.09 7.40
CA ALA A 25 3.45 -2.21 6.50
C ALA A 25 4.59 -1.95 5.49
N GLY A 26 4.68 -0.73 4.95
CA GLY A 26 5.77 -0.34 4.06
C GLY A 26 7.13 -0.28 4.75
N ILE A 27 7.16 0.16 6.02
CA ILE A 27 8.37 0.17 6.85
C ILE A 27 8.85 -1.27 7.12
N ASP A 28 7.94 -2.16 7.52
CA ASP A 28 8.28 -3.56 7.82
C ASP A 28 8.86 -4.28 6.60
N GLU A 29 8.28 -4.04 5.41
CA GLU A 29 8.80 -4.57 4.14
C GLU A 29 10.20 -4.02 3.81
N ALA A 30 10.39 -2.70 3.92
CA ALA A 30 11.68 -2.07 3.62
C ALA A 30 12.77 -2.53 4.60
N VAL A 31 12.45 -2.70 5.88
CA VAL A 31 13.37 -3.19 6.91
C VAL A 31 13.72 -4.66 6.69
N ALA A 32 12.74 -5.52 6.35
CA ALA A 32 13.02 -6.91 5.99
C ALA A 32 13.97 -7.01 4.78
N GLY A 33 13.87 -6.06 3.84
CA GLY A 33 14.80 -5.94 2.71
C GLY A 33 16.27 -5.65 3.09
N LEU A 34 16.54 -5.26 4.34
CA LEU A 34 17.90 -5.07 4.87
C LEU A 34 18.51 -6.35 5.45
N ASP A 35 17.71 -7.37 5.80
CA ASP A 35 18.24 -8.62 6.38
C ASP A 35 19.18 -9.34 5.40
N GLU A 36 18.94 -9.18 4.09
CA GLU A 36 19.73 -9.79 3.02
C GLU A 36 20.81 -8.85 2.45
N LEU A 37 21.03 -7.68 3.06
CA LEU A 37 21.90 -6.62 2.52
C LEU A 37 23.33 -7.11 2.26
N ASN A 38 23.87 -7.96 3.14
CA ASN A 38 25.21 -8.54 3.00
C ASN A 38 25.37 -9.47 1.77
N THR A 39 24.26 -9.91 1.17
CA THR A 39 24.27 -10.72 -0.06
C THR A 39 24.31 -9.86 -1.33
N LEU A 40 24.09 -8.55 -1.19
CA LEU A 40 24.05 -7.60 -2.29
C LEU A 40 25.40 -6.88 -2.47
N PRO A 41 25.71 -6.43 -3.69
CA PRO A 41 26.85 -5.54 -3.92
C PRO A 41 26.75 -4.27 -3.07
N LEU A 42 27.90 -3.77 -2.58
CA LEU A 42 27.98 -2.54 -1.78
C LEU A 42 27.35 -1.32 -2.48
N THR A 43 27.36 -1.29 -3.81
CA THR A 43 26.72 -0.22 -4.60
C THR A 43 25.21 -0.17 -4.40
N GLU A 44 24.57 -1.31 -4.14
CA GLU A 44 23.12 -1.41 -3.93
C GLU A 44 22.71 -1.08 -2.48
N HIS A 45 23.66 -1.03 -1.55
CA HIS A 45 23.34 -0.82 -0.13
C HIS A 45 22.70 0.54 0.10
N VAL A 46 23.20 1.57 -0.58
CA VAL A 46 22.65 2.93 -0.49
C VAL A 46 21.19 2.95 -0.92
N ASP A 47 20.85 2.33 -2.04
CA ASP A 47 19.47 2.30 -2.55
C ASP A 47 18.52 1.59 -1.59
N ARG A 48 18.98 0.51 -0.92
CA ARG A 48 18.18 -0.19 0.11
C ARG A 48 17.93 0.67 1.34
N PHE A 49 18.93 1.42 1.79
CA PHE A 49 18.74 2.35 2.92
C PHE A 49 17.86 3.55 2.55
N GLU A 50 18.00 4.10 1.35
CA GLU A 50 17.15 5.19 0.86
C GLU A 50 15.68 4.78 0.72
N ALA A 51 15.41 3.52 0.36
CA ALA A 51 14.04 2.98 0.37
C ALA A 51 13.43 3.02 1.78
N VAL A 52 14.16 2.62 2.82
CA VAL A 52 13.71 2.70 4.21
C VAL A 52 13.45 4.16 4.64
N HIS A 53 14.34 5.09 4.29
CA HIS A 53 14.16 6.51 4.59
C HIS A 53 12.92 7.09 3.89
N THR A 54 12.64 6.64 2.66
CA THR A 54 11.45 7.04 1.91
C THR A 54 10.18 6.56 2.60
N GLU A 55 10.11 5.28 2.98
CA GLU A 55 8.95 4.72 3.68
C GLU A 55 8.71 5.38 5.05
N LEU A 56 9.78 5.66 5.80
CA LEU A 56 9.69 6.43 7.05
C LEU A 56 9.13 7.83 6.80
N THR A 57 9.57 8.51 5.75
CA THR A 57 9.09 9.84 5.39
C THR A 57 7.61 9.81 5.00
N VAL A 58 7.19 8.82 4.20
CA VAL A 58 5.79 8.62 3.82
C VAL A 58 4.92 8.36 5.05
N ALA A 59 5.35 7.45 5.93
CA ALA A 59 4.61 7.12 7.13
C ALA A 59 4.48 8.33 8.07
N LEU A 60 5.56 9.08 8.31
CA LEU A 60 5.52 10.28 9.14
C LEU A 60 4.67 11.40 8.51
N SER A 61 4.77 11.60 7.20
CA SER A 61 3.95 12.58 6.47
C SER A 61 2.47 12.21 6.46
N SER A 62 2.13 10.92 6.56
CA SER A 62 0.75 10.47 6.68
C SER A 62 0.15 10.77 8.06
N ILE A 63 0.97 10.76 9.11
CA ILE A 63 0.58 11.06 10.49
C ILE A 63 0.48 12.58 10.71
N ASP A 64 1.35 13.37 10.06
CA ASP A 64 1.43 14.83 10.22
C ASP A 64 0.25 15.60 9.57
N LYS A 65 -0.62 14.94 8.80
CA LYS A 65 -1.86 15.54 8.31
C LYS A 65 -2.89 15.68 9.44
N VAL A 66 -2.75 16.74 10.24
CA VAL A 66 -3.73 17.25 11.23
C VAL A 66 -4.79 18.15 10.61
#